data_AF-A0A498MAL7-F1
#
_entry.id   AF-A0A498MAL7-F1
#
_cell.length_a   1.000
_cell.length_b   1.000
_cell.length_c   1.000
_cell.angle_alpha   90.00
_cell.angle_beta   90.00
_cell.angle_gamma   90.00
#
_symmetry.space_group_name_H-M   'P 1'
#
loop_
_entity.id
_entity.type
_entity.pdbx_description
1 polymer ?
#
loop_
_entity_poly.entity_id
_entity_poly.type
_entity_poly.pdbx_seq_one_letter_code
_entity_poly.pdbx_strand_id
1 'polypeptide(L)' 'MSGVCSGSGPCFGGFLDSAMAGASPAPPLWYHRDLSRAAAEELLARAGRDGSFLVRDSESVNGAYALCVL' A
#
# COMPACT_ATOMS: atom_id res chain seq x y z
N MET A 1 46.52 8.00 24.31
CA MET A 1 45.63 9.18 24.20
C MET A 1 44.51 8.82 23.23
N SER A 2 43.40 8.26 23.70
CA SER A 2 42.18 8.95 24.19
C SER A 2 41.16 9.16 23.08
N GLY A 3 40.09 8.36 23.12
CA GLY A 3 38.92 8.50 22.27
C GLY A 3 37.87 7.46 22.61
N VAL A 4 37.48 7.37 23.88
CA VAL A 4 36.29 6.61 24.28
C VAL A 4 35.08 7.33 23.67
N CYS A 5 34.33 6.63 22.81
CA CYS A 5 33.03 7.11 22.32
C CYS A 5 32.03 7.03 23.48
N SER A 6 32.09 8.00 24.39
CA SER A 6 31.04 8.25 25.37
C SER A 6 29.93 9.05 24.69
N GLY A 7 29.08 8.34 23.95
CA GLY A 7 27.89 8.88 23.30
C GLY A 7 26.65 8.16 23.80
N SER A 8 26.31 8.35 25.07
CA SER A 8 24.96 8.08 25.57
C SER A 8 24.02 9.12 24.96
N GLY A 9 23.32 8.76 23.89
CA GLY A 9 22.26 9.58 23.33
C GLY A 9 21.60 8.92 22.11
N PRO A 10 20.28 8.72 22.09
CA PRO A 10 19.60 8.34 20.87
C PRO A 10 19.59 9.56 19.95
N CYS A 11 20.37 9.51 18.87
CA CYS A 11 20.19 10.44 17.75
C CYS A 11 18.83 10.13 17.11
N PHE A 12 17.79 10.79 17.62
CA PHE A 12 16.49 10.87 16.98
C PHE A 12 16.69 11.44 15.56
N GLY A 13 16.56 10.55 14.59
CA GLY A 13 16.56 10.83 13.16
C GLY A 13 15.76 9.73 12.48
N GLY A 14 14.50 9.56 12.87
CA GLY A 14 13.55 8.79 12.07
C GLY A 14 13.24 9.55 10.78
N PHE A 15 13.17 8.84 9.64
CA PHE A 15 12.22 9.15 8.55
C PHE A 15 12.16 8.15 7.36
N LEU A 16 12.74 6.95 7.40
CA LEU A 16 12.45 5.91 6.39
C LEU A 16 12.54 4.54 7.10
N ASP A 17 11.55 3.67 7.18
CA ASP A 17 10.36 3.44 6.38
C ASP A 17 9.26 2.92 7.32
N SER A 18 8.37 3.81 7.75
CA SER A 18 7.12 3.42 8.39
C SER A 18 6.06 3.27 7.30
N ALA A 19 6.03 2.15 6.56
CA ALA A 19 4.79 1.59 5.98
C ALA A 19 5.05 0.36 5.08
N MET A 20 5.26 -0.81 5.69
CA MET A 20 4.90 -2.08 5.05
C MET A 20 4.35 -3.11 6.05
N ALA A 21 3.72 -2.64 7.13
CA ALA A 21 2.83 -3.50 7.93
C ALA A 21 1.49 -3.62 7.18
N GLY A 22 1.35 -4.59 6.29
CA GLY A 22 0.05 -4.85 5.64
C GLY A 22 -0.01 -5.86 4.50
N ALA A 23 1.11 -6.29 3.92
CA ALA A 23 1.06 -7.27 2.82
C ALA A 23 1.06 -8.70 3.36
N SER A 24 -0.09 -9.16 3.88
CA SER A 24 -0.37 -10.59 3.99
C SER A 24 -0.19 -11.23 2.59
N PRO A 25 0.44 -12.41 2.44
CA PRO A 25 0.63 -13.08 1.15
C PRO A 25 -0.71 -13.67 0.68
N ALA A 26 -1.63 -12.78 0.31
CA ALA A 26 -2.91 -13.08 -0.27
C ALA A 26 -2.76 -13.27 -1.79
N PRO A 27 -3.67 -14.02 -2.43
CA PRO A 27 -3.69 -14.26 -3.87
C PRO A 27 -3.54 -12.96 -4.66
N PRO A 28 -3.03 -13.00 -5.92
CA PRO A 28 -2.66 -11.81 -6.70
C PRO A 28 -3.70 -10.69 -6.55
N LEU A 29 -3.35 -9.69 -5.74
CA LEU A 29 -4.25 -8.67 -5.20
C LEU A 29 -4.73 -7.64 -6.23
N TRP A 30 -4.37 -7.84 -7.50
CA TRP A 30 -4.59 -6.87 -8.57
C TRP A 30 -5.85 -7.15 -9.39
N TYR A 31 -6.51 -8.32 -9.27
CA TYR A 31 -7.77 -8.59 -9.97
C TYR A 31 -8.87 -9.01 -9.00
N HIS A 32 -9.98 -8.28 -9.05
CA HIS A 32 -11.14 -8.55 -8.22
C HIS A 32 -12.42 -8.57 -9.07
N ARG A 33 -13.01 -9.76 -9.22
CA ARG A 33 -14.20 -9.92 -10.06
C ARG A 33 -15.46 -9.27 -9.47
N ASP A 34 -15.59 -9.32 -8.15
CA ASP A 34 -16.72 -8.76 -7.39
C ASP A 34 -16.22 -7.68 -6.43
N LEU A 35 -15.70 -6.58 -6.99
CA LEU A 35 -15.26 -5.44 -6.19
C LEU A 35 -15.99 -4.18 -6.64
N SER A 36 -16.71 -3.57 -5.70
CA SER A 36 -17.38 -2.29 -5.95
C SER A 36 -16.37 -1.15 -6.01
N ARG A 37 -16.72 -0.06 -6.69
CA ARG A 37 -15.90 1.17 -6.75
C ARG A 37 -15.48 1.65 -5.36
N ALA A 38 -16.40 1.70 -4.40
CA ALA A 38 -16.11 2.19 -3.05
C ALA A 38 -15.08 1.31 -2.32
N ALA A 39 -15.18 -0.02 -2.49
CA ALA A 39 -14.22 -0.95 -1.91
C ALA A 39 -12.83 -0.84 -2.57
N ALA A 40 -12.79 -0.58 -3.88
CA ALA A 40 -11.54 -0.30 -4.58
C ALA A 40 -10.86 0.98 -4.07
N GLU A 41 -11.63 2.06 -3.91
CA GLU A 41 -11.14 3.32 -3.34
C GLU A 41 -10.62 3.14 -1.92
N GLU A 42 -11.32 2.37 -1.07
CA GLU A 42 -10.87 2.08 0.29
C GLU A 42 -9.58 1.23 0.32
N LEU A 43 -9.47 0.23 -0.55
CA LEU A 43 -8.27 -0.60 -0.66
C LEU A 43 -7.05 0.21 -1.10
N LEU A 44 -7.24 1.07 -2.11
CA LEU A 44 -6.20 1.98 -2.58
C LEU A 44 -5.83 2.96 -1.45
N ALA A 45 -6.81 3.63 -0.85
CA ALA A 45 -6.58 4.56 0.25
C ALA A 45 -5.85 3.91 1.44
N ARG A 46 -6.18 2.64 1.76
CA ARG A 46 -5.51 1.88 2.82
C ARG A 46 -4.11 1.42 2.43
N ALA A 47 -3.86 1.15 1.14
CA ALA A 47 -2.53 0.84 0.64
C ALA A 47 -1.59 2.05 0.73
N GLY A 48 -2.13 3.27 0.60
CA GLY A 48 -1.42 4.53 0.88
C GLY A 48 -0.12 4.70 0.09
N ARG A 49 -0.05 4.07 -1.09
CA ARG A 49 1.16 3.94 -1.90
C ARG A 49 0.86 4.39 -3.32
N ASP A 50 1.53 5.45 -3.75
CA ASP A 50 1.39 6.02 -5.08
C ASP A 50 1.71 4.96 -6.16
N GLY A 51 0.85 4.86 -7.18
CA GLY A 51 0.97 3.83 -8.21
C GLY A 51 0.39 2.46 -7.83
N SER A 52 -0.35 2.36 -6.73
CA SER A 52 -1.18 1.20 -6.45
C SER A 52 -2.33 1.13 -7.46
N PHE A 53 -2.56 -0.06 -8.02
CA PHE A 53 -3.62 -0.28 -8.98
C PHE A 53 -4.31 -1.62 -8.74
N LEU A 54 -5.57 -1.69 -9.15
CA LEU A 54 -6.33 -2.92 -9.21
C LEU A 54 -7.32 -2.85 -10.37
N VAL A 55 -7.67 -4.03 -10.89
CA VAL A 55 -8.64 -4.22 -11.96
C VAL A 55 -9.86 -4.90 -11.37
N ARG A 56 -11.04 -4.37 -11.69
CA ARG A 56 -12.33 -4.94 -11.30
C ARG A 56 -13.25 -5.16 -12.50
N ASP A 57 -14.23 -6.04 -12.35
CA ASP A 57 -15.31 -6.15 -13.33
C ASP A 57 -16.21 -4.90 -13.29
N SER A 58 -16.77 -4.53 -14.44
CA SER A 58 -17.64 -3.36 -14.55
C SER A 58 -19.07 -3.73 -14.19
N GLU A 59 -19.53 -3.28 -13.02
CA GLU A 59 -20.93 -3.45 -12.57
C GLU A 59 -21.98 -2.95 -13.58
N SER A 60 -21.60 -2.02 -14.47
CA SER A 60 -22.51 -1.45 -15.47
C SER A 60 -22.47 -2.14 -16.84
N VAL A 61 -21.39 -2.85 -17.19
CA VAL A 61 -21.22 -3.44 -18.52
C VAL A 61 -20.58 -4.82 -18.39
N ASN A 62 -21.39 -5.85 -18.61
CA ASN A 62 -20.96 -7.23 -18.51
C ASN A 62 -19.84 -7.51 -19.53
N GLY A 63 -18.65 -7.90 -19.05
CA GLY A 63 -17.48 -8.15 -19.88
C GLY A 63 -16.58 -6.92 -20.11
N ALA A 64 -16.88 -5.78 -19.48
CA ALA A 64 -15.95 -4.66 -19.39
C ALA A 64 -15.20 -4.68 -18.06
N TYR A 65 -13.98 -4.15 -18.06
CA TYR A 65 -13.14 -4.03 -16.86
C TYR A 65 -12.96 -2.57 -16.49
N ALA A 66 -12.98 -2.27 -15.20
CA ALA A 66 -12.61 -0.97 -14.66
C ALA A 66 -11.23 -1.05 -14.01
N LEU A 67 -10.33 -0.18 -14.45
CA LEU A 67 -9.03 0.02 -13.82
C LEU A 67 -9.18 1.11 -12.74
N CYS A 68 -8.75 0.80 -11.52
CA CYS A 68 -8.72 1.72 -10.40
C CYS A 68 -7.25 1.95 -10.01
N VAL A 69 -6.82 3.21 -9.98
CA VAL A 69 -5.46 3.65 -9.67
C VAL A 69 -5.50 4.76 -8.62
N LEU A 70 -4.44 4.83 -7.81
CA LEU A 70 -4.21 5.89 -6.82
C LEU A 70 -3.22 6.92 -7.36
#